data_AF-A0A7W0TD26-F1
#
_entry.id   AF-A0A7W0TD26-F1
#
_cell.length_a   1.000
_cell.length_b   1.000
_cell.length_c   1.000
_cell.angle_alpha   90.00
_cell.angle_beta   90.00
_cell.angle_gamma   90.00
#
_symmetry.space_group_name_H-M   'P 1'
#
loop_
_entity.id
_entity.type
_entity.pdbx_description
1 polymer ?
#
loop_
_entity_poly.entity_id
_entity_poly.type
_entity_poly.pdbx_seq_one_letter_code
_entity_poly.pdbx_strand_id
1 'polypeptide(L)'
;MVAKSIRALVYGYALSRNPRSAMFDTILSVDDLDFMTEEFRPLAASGTRRSWLSRSSGICEQGVAQLKKLIARSGIATSADLIAYLQESLRIQDDRRSELAAIAPAREDKVAGRTMLARLGRALSLDRVTLGKLDSSLSEQAFKSWLRENARFRFALKADALELGSRPCGRYFDPTTYVS
;
A
#
# COMPACT_ATOMS: atom_id res chain seq x y z
N MET A 1 -20.72 -9.87 5.65
CA MET A 1 -20.99 -9.34 4.29
C MET A 1 -20.82 -7.83 4.19
N VAL A 2 -21.48 -7.04 5.04
CA VAL A 2 -21.54 -5.57 4.92
C VAL A 2 -20.17 -4.86 4.93
N ALA A 3 -19.17 -5.32 5.71
CA ALA A 3 -17.88 -4.61 5.83
C ALA A 3 -16.95 -4.67 4.60
N LYS A 4 -16.93 -5.80 3.87
CA LYS A 4 -16.15 -5.93 2.60
C LYS A 4 -16.90 -5.27 1.44
N SER A 5 -18.24 -5.35 1.44
CA SER A 5 -19.09 -4.57 0.55
C SER A 5 -18.92 -3.07 0.77
N ILE A 6 -18.80 -2.59 2.02
CA ILE A 6 -18.51 -1.18 2.33
C ILE A 6 -17.13 -0.78 1.78
N ARG A 7 -16.08 -1.58 1.91
CA ARG A 7 -14.76 -1.22 1.33
C ARG A 7 -14.76 -1.23 -0.20
N ALA A 8 -15.44 -2.19 -0.85
CA ALA A 8 -15.60 -2.19 -2.30
C ALA A 8 -16.48 -1.01 -2.79
N LEU A 9 -17.55 -0.68 -2.07
CA LEU A 9 -18.47 0.44 -2.33
C LEU A 9 -17.85 1.82 -2.05
N VAL A 10 -17.02 1.95 -1.00
CA VAL A 10 -16.36 3.22 -0.62
C VAL A 10 -15.20 3.55 -1.55
N TYR A 11 -14.51 2.54 -2.10
CA TYR A 11 -13.32 2.74 -2.94
C TYR A 11 -13.51 2.44 -4.44
N GLY A 12 -14.69 2.00 -4.87
CA GLY A 12 -15.07 1.89 -6.29
C GLY A 12 -14.36 0.79 -7.09
N TYR A 13 -13.90 -0.27 -6.43
CA TYR A 13 -13.18 -1.38 -7.10
C TYR A 13 -14.06 -2.62 -7.25
N ALA A 14 -13.97 -3.26 -8.42
CA ALA A 14 -14.58 -4.57 -8.66
C ALA A 14 -13.92 -5.64 -7.76
N LEU A 15 -14.70 -6.61 -7.32
CA LEU A 15 -14.20 -7.76 -6.58
C LEU A 15 -13.22 -8.56 -7.46
N SER A 16 -12.13 -9.03 -6.86
CA SER A 16 -11.07 -9.72 -7.58
C SER A 16 -11.55 -11.12 -7.97
N ARG A 17 -11.27 -11.53 -9.22
CA ARG A 17 -11.49 -12.92 -9.67
C ARG A 17 -10.36 -13.86 -9.24
N ASN A 18 -9.33 -13.34 -8.57
CA ASN A 18 -8.24 -14.15 -8.03
C ASN A 18 -8.72 -14.79 -6.70
N PRO A 19 -8.91 -16.13 -6.64
CA PRO A 19 -9.38 -16.85 -5.44
C PRO A 19 -8.45 -16.74 -4.24
N ARG A 20 -7.27 -16.14 -4.42
CA ARG A 20 -6.26 -15.94 -3.38
C ARG A 20 -6.14 -14.47 -2.94
N SER A 21 -6.92 -13.58 -3.54
CA SER A 21 -6.98 -12.16 -3.17
C SER A 21 -7.77 -12.00 -1.88
N ALA A 22 -7.34 -11.08 -1.00
CA ALA A 22 -8.18 -10.67 0.13
C ALA A 22 -9.47 -9.92 -0.32
N MET A 23 -9.56 -9.58 -1.61
CA MET A 23 -10.71 -8.95 -2.27
C MET A 23 -11.54 -9.93 -3.13
N PHE A 24 -11.44 -11.24 -2.91
CA PHE A 24 -12.20 -12.24 -3.68
C PHE A 24 -13.73 -12.13 -3.53
N ASP A 25 -14.46 -12.43 -4.61
CA ASP A 25 -15.91 -12.16 -4.81
C ASP A 25 -16.85 -12.95 -3.88
N THR A 26 -16.42 -14.12 -3.38
CA THR A 26 -17.25 -14.95 -2.49
C THR A 26 -16.84 -14.75 -1.03
N ILE A 27 -17.78 -14.32 -0.17
CA ILE A 27 -17.62 -14.25 1.30
C ILE A 27 -18.61 -15.24 1.91
N LEU A 28 -18.09 -16.33 2.47
CA LEU A 28 -18.83 -17.44 3.04
C LEU A 28 -18.91 -17.44 4.58
N SER A 29 -18.00 -16.79 5.34
CA SER A 29 -18.22 -16.60 6.80
C SER A 29 -17.26 -15.59 7.46
N VAL A 30 -17.39 -15.43 8.79
CA VAL A 30 -16.49 -14.62 9.64
C VAL A 30 -15.06 -15.18 9.63
N ASP A 31 -14.86 -16.45 9.24
CA ASP A 31 -13.54 -17.09 9.14
C ASP A 31 -12.87 -16.95 7.76
N ASP A 32 -13.49 -16.28 6.78
CA ASP A 32 -12.79 -15.75 5.58
C ASP A 32 -11.80 -14.62 5.92
N LEU A 33 -11.61 -14.40 7.22
CA LEU A 33 -10.73 -13.43 7.83
C LEU A 33 -9.32 -13.97 8.08
N ASP A 34 -9.00 -15.27 7.99
CA ASP A 34 -7.63 -15.75 8.27
C ASP A 34 -6.94 -16.71 7.28
N PHE A 35 -7.51 -16.96 6.08
CA PHE A 35 -7.20 -18.11 5.20
C PHE A 35 -7.80 -19.41 5.76
N MET A 36 -8.41 -20.22 4.88
CA MET A 36 -8.81 -21.63 5.06
C MET A 36 -10.21 -21.88 5.61
N THR A 37 -11.02 -22.68 4.91
CA THR A 37 -11.49 -23.97 5.45
C THR A 37 -11.71 -24.98 4.29
N GLU A 38 -10.95 -26.06 4.38
CA GLU A 38 -11.08 -27.44 3.88
C GLU A 38 -11.63 -27.80 2.47
N GLU A 39 -12.57 -27.08 1.87
CA GLU A 39 -13.12 -27.48 0.55
C GLU A 39 -12.35 -26.92 -0.64
N PHE A 40 -11.72 -25.77 -0.47
CA PHE A 40 -10.66 -25.34 -1.35
C PHE A 40 -9.35 -25.84 -0.77
N ARG A 41 -8.68 -26.77 -1.48
CA ARG A 41 -7.23 -26.86 -1.41
C ARG A 41 -6.67 -25.78 -2.33
N PRO A 42 -6.51 -24.50 -1.92
CA PRO A 42 -5.72 -23.60 -2.73
C PRO A 42 -4.37 -24.29 -2.86
N LEU A 43 -3.94 -24.61 -4.08
CA LEU A 43 -2.60 -25.15 -4.34
C LEU A 43 -1.65 -24.39 -3.43
N ALA A 44 -1.03 -25.11 -2.48
CA ALA A 44 -0.20 -24.50 -1.46
C ALA A 44 0.77 -23.58 -2.18
N ALA A 45 0.82 -22.31 -1.76
CA ALA A 45 1.68 -21.35 -2.41
C ALA A 45 3.10 -21.95 -2.51
N SER A 46 3.69 -21.85 -3.70
CA SER A 46 5.02 -22.38 -3.94
C SER A 46 5.99 -21.87 -2.86
N GLY A 47 7.02 -22.65 -2.51
CA GLY A 47 8.02 -22.21 -1.52
C GLY A 47 8.59 -20.83 -1.87
N THR A 48 8.81 -20.59 -3.17
CA THR A 48 9.23 -19.31 -3.73
C THR A 48 8.23 -18.18 -3.46
N ARG A 49 6.93 -18.42 -3.66
CA ARG A 49 5.88 -17.42 -3.39
C ARG A 49 5.74 -17.11 -1.90
N ARG A 50 5.77 -18.12 -1.03
CA ARG A 50 5.75 -17.91 0.42
C ARG A 50 6.95 -17.08 0.89
N SER A 51 8.14 -17.42 0.40
CA SER A 51 9.37 -16.67 0.71
C SER A 51 9.27 -15.21 0.25
N TRP A 52 8.82 -14.97 -0.98
CA TRP A 52 8.62 -13.62 -1.50
C TRP A 52 7.57 -12.82 -0.71
N LEU A 53 6.42 -13.43 -0.39
CA LEU A 53 5.36 -12.79 0.40
C LEU A 53 5.84 -12.47 1.82
N SER A 54 6.59 -13.37 2.45
CA SER A 54 7.17 -13.12 3.78
C SER A 54 8.15 -11.96 3.75
N ARG A 55 9.07 -11.91 2.78
CA ARG A 55 10.07 -10.84 2.66
C ARG A 55 9.43 -9.50 2.35
N SER A 56 8.52 -9.44 1.38
CA SER A 56 7.79 -8.21 1.04
C SER A 56 6.95 -7.71 2.21
N SER A 57 6.29 -8.61 2.93
CA SER A 57 5.53 -8.27 4.14
C SER A 57 6.42 -7.63 5.21
N GLY A 58 7.58 -8.22 5.50
CA GLY A 58 8.53 -7.66 6.46
C GLY A 58 9.00 -6.25 6.08
N ILE A 59 9.30 -6.01 4.80
CA ILE A 59 9.68 -4.67 4.29
C ILE A 59 8.56 -3.66 4.52
N CYS A 60 7.32 -4.04 4.22
CA CYS A 60 6.14 -3.18 4.39
C CYS A 60 5.82 -2.90 5.87
N GLU A 61 5.98 -3.88 6.77
CA GLU A 61 5.79 -3.67 8.21
C GLU A 61 6.83 -2.72 8.81
N GLN A 62 8.10 -2.87 8.40
CA GLN A 62 9.14 -1.92 8.77
C GLN A 62 8.81 -0.51 8.28
N GLY A 63 8.29 -0.39 7.06
CA GLY A 63 7.81 0.88 6.51
C GLY A 63 6.70 1.52 7.35
N VAL A 64 5.69 0.73 7.75
CA VAL A 64 4.63 1.19 8.65
C VAL A 64 5.22 1.68 9.97
N ALA A 65 6.11 0.90 10.58
CA ALA A 65 6.71 1.26 11.87
C ALA A 65 7.54 2.54 11.77
N GLN A 66 8.33 2.71 10.72
CA GLN A 66 9.14 3.92 10.48
C GLN A 66 8.26 5.15 10.25
N LEU A 67 7.22 5.04 9.43
CA LEU A 67 6.30 6.16 9.16
C LEU A 67 5.50 6.55 10.41
N LYS A 68 5.04 5.57 11.23
CA LYS A 68 4.40 5.87 12.52
C LYS A 68 5.34 6.57 13.49
N LYS A 69 6.61 6.14 13.57
CA LYS A 69 7.64 6.82 14.37
C LYS A 69 7.88 8.25 13.88
N LEU A 70 7.91 8.46 12.56
CA LEU A 70 8.06 9.78 11.97
C LEU A 70 6.89 10.69 12.35
N ILE A 71 5.64 10.21 12.24
CA ILE A 71 4.44 10.96 12.63
C ILE A 71 4.48 11.32 14.12
N ALA A 72 4.82 10.35 14.97
CA ALA A 72 4.85 10.56 16.43
C ALA A 72 5.86 11.65 16.87
N ARG A 73 6.91 11.90 16.07
CA ARG A 73 7.95 12.88 16.39
C ARG A 73 7.90 14.16 15.55
N SER A 74 7.02 14.25 14.55
CA SER A 74 7.11 15.31 13.53
C SER A 74 6.71 16.68 14.05
N GLY A 75 5.82 16.76 15.05
CA GLY A 75 5.48 18.00 15.74
C GLY A 75 5.15 19.17 14.80
N ILE A 76 4.45 18.89 13.68
CA ILE A 76 4.27 19.83 12.56
C ILE A 76 3.55 21.10 13.03
N ALA A 77 4.28 22.21 13.13
CA ALA A 77 3.75 23.51 13.52
C ALA A 77 3.86 24.54 12.39
N THR A 78 4.86 24.39 11.51
CA THR A 78 5.15 25.31 10.41
C THR A 78 5.12 24.62 9.06
N SER A 79 5.09 25.42 7.98
CA SER A 79 5.26 24.91 6.61
C SER A 79 6.63 24.25 6.41
N ALA A 80 7.68 24.76 7.06
CA ALA A 80 9.01 24.16 7.02
C ALA A 80 9.02 22.76 7.66
N ASP A 81 8.35 22.59 8.82
CA ASP A 81 8.23 21.28 9.47
C ASP A 81 7.45 20.29 8.60
N LEU A 82 6.40 20.76 7.92
CA LEU A 82 5.63 19.95 6.98
C LEU A 82 6.50 19.50 5.80
N ILE A 83 7.29 20.39 5.21
CA ILE A 83 8.20 20.05 4.10
C ILE A 83 9.24 19.04 4.56
N ALA A 84 9.88 19.26 5.73
CA ALA A 84 10.85 18.33 6.29
C ALA A 84 10.24 16.94 6.56
N TYR A 85 9.03 16.89 7.14
CA TYR A 85 8.28 15.66 7.33
C TYR A 85 8.01 14.94 6.01
N LEU A 86 7.56 15.65 4.98
CA LEU A 86 7.25 15.07 3.67
C LEU A 86 8.51 14.56 2.96
N GLN A 87 9.63 15.28 3.06
CA GLN A 87 10.93 14.84 2.53
C GLN A 87 11.40 13.55 3.20
N GLU A 88 11.32 13.46 4.53
CA GLU A 88 11.72 12.25 5.24
C GLU A 88 10.76 11.08 4.97
N SER A 89 9.45 11.34 4.90
CA SER A 89 8.46 10.35 4.51
C SER A 89 8.75 9.80 3.11
N LEU A 90 9.05 10.67 2.15
CA LEU A 90 9.41 10.26 0.79
C LEU A 90 10.67 9.37 0.79
N ARG A 91 11.70 9.74 1.55
CA ARG A 91 12.94 8.95 1.68
C ARG A 91 12.65 7.53 2.21
N ILE A 92 11.90 7.42 3.30
CA ILE A 92 11.50 6.11 3.87
C ILE A 92 10.82 5.26 2.81
N GLN A 93 9.94 5.85 2.01
CA GLN A 93 9.18 5.12 1.01
C GLN A 93 9.99 4.73 -0.22
N ASP A 94 10.96 5.56 -0.64
CA ASP A 94 11.93 5.21 -1.67
C ASP A 94 12.83 4.05 -1.23
N ASP A 95 13.28 4.04 0.02
CA ASP A 95 14.04 2.93 0.61
C ASP A 95 13.19 1.64 0.55
N ARG A 96 11.93 1.69 1.01
CA ARG A 96 11.01 0.53 0.93
C ARG A 96 10.79 0.08 -0.51
N ARG A 97 10.60 1.00 -1.46
CA ARG A 97 10.42 0.66 -2.88
C ARG A 97 11.65 -0.05 -3.42
N SER A 98 12.85 0.43 -3.10
CA SER A 98 14.11 -0.14 -3.58
C SER A 98 14.31 -1.55 -3.02
N GLU A 99 14.01 -1.77 -1.74
CA GLU A 99 14.06 -3.10 -1.14
C GLU A 99 13.01 -4.06 -1.73
N LEU A 100 11.79 -3.58 -1.98
CA LEU A 100 10.76 -4.36 -2.66
C LEU A 100 11.17 -4.71 -4.11
N ALA A 101 11.88 -3.83 -4.80
CA ALA A 101 12.39 -4.09 -6.15
C ALA A 101 13.57 -5.08 -6.17
N ALA A 102 14.34 -5.15 -5.08
CA ALA A 102 15.46 -6.08 -4.93
C ALA A 102 15.01 -7.53 -4.70
N ILE A 103 13.76 -7.75 -4.31
CA ILE A 103 13.19 -9.10 -4.16
C ILE A 103 12.39 -9.49 -5.41
N ALA A 104 12.87 -10.50 -6.12
CA ALA A 104 12.17 -11.00 -7.30
C ALA A 104 10.79 -11.57 -6.90
N PRO A 105 9.68 -11.11 -7.51
CA PRO A 105 8.38 -11.74 -7.30
C PRO A 105 8.37 -13.19 -7.75
N ALA A 106 7.49 -13.99 -7.16
CA ALA A 106 7.22 -15.35 -7.61
C ALA A 106 6.82 -15.34 -9.10
N ARG A 107 7.08 -16.43 -9.82
CA ARG A 107 6.87 -16.50 -11.28
C ARG A 107 5.41 -16.19 -11.65
N GLU A 108 4.49 -16.73 -10.86
CA GLU A 108 3.04 -16.53 -10.99
C GLU A 108 2.60 -15.07 -10.74
N ASP A 109 3.33 -14.34 -9.90
CA ASP A 109 2.98 -12.96 -9.49
C ASP A 109 3.85 -11.90 -10.19
N LYS A 110 4.74 -12.30 -11.13
CA LYS A 110 5.75 -11.42 -11.73
C LYS A 110 5.17 -10.17 -12.40
N VAL A 111 4.06 -10.32 -13.11
CA VAL A 111 3.39 -9.18 -13.78
C VAL A 111 2.73 -8.27 -12.76
N ALA A 112 1.92 -8.83 -11.84
CA ALA A 112 1.23 -8.06 -10.81
C ALA A 112 2.22 -7.33 -9.87
N GLY A 113 3.29 -8.00 -9.44
CA GLY A 113 4.35 -7.40 -8.64
C GLY A 113 5.08 -6.26 -9.35
N ARG A 114 5.37 -6.39 -10.65
CA ARG A 114 5.94 -5.31 -11.47
C ARG A 114 4.99 -4.13 -11.61
N THR A 115 3.70 -4.39 -11.85
CA THR A 115 2.67 -3.35 -11.94
C THR A 115 2.56 -2.57 -10.63
N MET A 116 2.53 -3.26 -9.49
CA MET A 116 2.52 -2.63 -8.17
C MET A 116 3.76 -1.75 -7.96
N LEU A 117 4.97 -2.25 -8.26
CA LEU A 117 6.21 -1.48 -8.13
C LEU A 117 6.27 -0.26 -9.07
N ALA A 118 5.74 -0.39 -10.30
CA ALA A 118 5.65 0.71 -11.24
C ALA A 118 4.66 1.78 -10.75
N ARG A 119 3.52 1.37 -10.20
CA ARG A 119 2.54 2.29 -9.58
C ARG A 119 3.14 3.00 -8.37
N LEU A 120 3.90 2.30 -7.52
CA LEU A 120 4.61 2.89 -6.39
C LEU A 120 5.63 3.92 -6.87
N GLY A 121 6.40 3.59 -7.91
CA GLY A 121 7.31 4.54 -8.54
C GLY A 121 6.61 5.81 -9.04
N ARG A 122 5.43 5.68 -9.67
CA ARG A 122 4.64 6.85 -10.11
C ARG A 122 4.15 7.70 -8.95
N ALA A 123 3.67 7.07 -7.86
CA ALA A 123 3.25 7.79 -6.65
C ALA A 123 4.40 8.60 -6.05
N LEU A 124 5.59 8.01 -5.91
CA LEU A 124 6.76 8.69 -5.37
C LEU A 124 7.27 9.81 -6.29
N SER A 125 7.17 9.64 -7.61
CA SER A 125 7.47 10.73 -8.56
C SER A 125 6.50 11.90 -8.43
N LEU A 126 5.20 11.64 -8.22
CA LEU A 126 4.22 12.68 -7.95
C LEU A 126 4.54 13.41 -6.63
N ASP A 127 4.86 12.66 -5.57
CA ASP A 127 5.22 13.23 -4.27
C ASP A 127 6.47 14.13 -4.37
N ARG A 128 7.49 13.73 -5.15
CA ARG A 128 8.68 14.57 -5.44
C ARG A 128 8.33 15.88 -6.14
N VAL A 129 7.51 15.81 -7.19
CA VAL A 129 7.10 17.00 -7.94
C VAL A 129 6.31 17.95 -7.06
N THR A 130 5.40 17.42 -6.23
CA THR A 130 4.64 18.23 -5.27
C THR A 130 5.55 18.87 -4.24
N LEU A 131 6.50 18.13 -3.66
CA LEU A 131 7.46 18.67 -2.70
C LEU A 131 8.23 19.87 -3.26
N GLY A 132 8.75 19.78 -4.48
CA GLY A 132 9.42 20.92 -5.13
C GLY A 132 8.51 22.12 -5.37
N LYS A 133 7.20 21.90 -5.57
CA LYS A 133 6.21 23.00 -5.69
C LYS A 133 5.87 23.62 -4.34
N LEU A 134 5.72 22.81 -3.29
CA LEU A 134 5.42 23.29 -1.95
C LEU A 134 6.59 24.10 -1.35
N ASP A 135 7.83 23.75 -1.68
CA ASP A 135 9.04 24.48 -1.29
C ASP A 135 9.13 25.87 -1.94
N SER A 136 8.49 26.07 -3.10
CA SER A 136 8.51 27.35 -3.84
C SER A 136 7.25 28.20 -3.64
N SER A 137 6.07 27.60 -3.46
CA SER A 137 4.83 28.29 -3.08
C SER A 137 3.78 27.32 -2.54
N LEU A 138 3.29 27.55 -1.31
CA LEU A 138 2.27 26.70 -0.70
C LEU A 138 0.86 27.20 -1.08
N SER A 139 0.25 26.59 -2.11
CA SER A 139 -1.15 26.81 -2.45
C SER A 139 -2.04 25.75 -1.80
N GLU A 140 -3.04 26.18 -1.03
CA GLU A 140 -4.03 25.27 -0.41
C GLU A 140 -4.74 24.40 -1.46
N GLN A 141 -5.09 24.97 -2.62
CA GLN A 141 -5.74 24.23 -3.70
C GLN A 141 -4.81 23.18 -4.31
N ALA A 142 -3.53 23.52 -4.52
CA ALA A 142 -2.53 22.57 -5.01
C ALA A 142 -2.32 21.43 -4.01
N PHE A 143 -2.25 21.75 -2.72
CA PHE A 143 -2.14 20.79 -1.64
C PHE A 143 -3.34 19.84 -1.58
N LYS A 144 -4.58 20.37 -1.65
CA LYS A 144 -5.81 19.57 -1.73
C LYS A 144 -5.89 18.70 -2.97
N SER A 145 -5.39 19.17 -4.12
CA SER A 145 -5.32 18.37 -5.35
C SER A 145 -4.36 17.20 -5.18
N TRP A 146 -3.16 17.47 -4.66
CA TRP A 146 -2.17 16.44 -4.38
C TRP A 146 -2.68 15.40 -3.38
N LEU A 147 -3.32 15.80 -2.29
CA LEU A 147 -3.89 14.86 -1.31
C LEU A 147 -4.89 13.89 -1.97
N ARG A 148 -5.77 14.39 -2.85
CA ARG A 148 -6.75 13.57 -3.58
C ARG A 148 -6.07 12.59 -4.54
N GLU A 149 -5.09 13.06 -5.31
CA GLU A 149 -4.36 12.20 -6.25
C GLU A 149 -3.51 11.16 -5.52
N ASN A 150 -2.81 11.55 -4.46
CA ASN A 150 -2.01 10.64 -3.64
C ASN A 150 -2.91 9.57 -3.01
N ALA A 151 -4.05 9.95 -2.42
CA ALA A 151 -5.02 8.99 -1.87
C ALA A 151 -5.46 7.96 -2.94
N ARG A 152 -5.75 8.40 -4.17
CA ARG A 152 -6.09 7.49 -5.27
C ARG A 152 -4.97 6.49 -5.58
N PHE A 153 -3.72 6.92 -5.65
CA PHE A 153 -2.58 6.02 -5.87
C PHE A 153 -2.40 5.04 -4.70
N ARG A 154 -2.55 5.51 -3.46
CA ARG A 154 -2.45 4.71 -2.24
C ARG A 154 -3.50 3.62 -2.17
N PHE A 155 -4.76 3.95 -2.45
CA PHE A 155 -5.82 2.94 -2.50
C PHE A 155 -5.62 1.92 -3.61
N ALA A 156 -5.15 2.35 -4.79
CA ALA A 156 -4.83 1.43 -5.86
C ALA A 156 -3.66 0.50 -5.50
N LEU A 157 -2.61 1.02 -4.83
CA LEU A 157 -1.49 0.21 -4.33
C LEU A 157 -1.92 -0.78 -3.25
N LYS A 158 -2.82 -0.36 -2.35
CA LYS A 158 -3.45 -1.24 -1.36
C LYS A 158 -4.19 -2.37 -2.04
N ALA A 159 -5.00 -2.08 -3.06
CA ALA A 159 -5.71 -3.10 -3.83
C ALA A 159 -4.71 -4.08 -4.49
N ASP A 160 -3.73 -3.57 -5.23
CA ASP A 160 -2.68 -4.39 -5.88
C ASP A 160 -2.00 -5.33 -4.85
N ALA A 161 -1.66 -4.82 -3.65
CA ALA A 161 -1.03 -5.60 -2.59
C ALA A 161 -1.95 -6.69 -2.01
N LEU A 162 -3.25 -6.39 -1.85
CA LEU A 162 -4.24 -7.36 -1.38
C LEU A 162 -4.55 -8.43 -2.43
N GLU A 163 -4.51 -8.09 -3.71
CA GLU A 163 -4.62 -9.05 -4.81
C GLU A 163 -3.43 -10.01 -4.87
N LEU A 164 -2.24 -9.51 -4.56
CA LEU A 164 -1.03 -10.32 -4.40
C LEU A 164 -1.05 -11.19 -3.12
N GLY A 165 -1.96 -10.91 -2.19
CA GLY A 165 -2.12 -11.64 -0.93
C GLY A 165 -1.29 -11.09 0.24
N SER A 166 -0.68 -9.90 0.11
CA SER A 166 0.09 -9.27 1.19
C SER A 166 -0.74 -8.25 1.95
N ARG A 167 -1.35 -8.67 3.07
CA ARG A 167 -2.03 -7.76 4.02
C ARG A 167 -1.08 -6.72 4.62
N PRO A 168 0.17 -7.04 4.98
CA PRO A 168 1.08 -6.04 5.52
C PRO A 168 1.42 -4.93 4.53
N CYS A 169 1.63 -5.24 3.25
CA CYS A 169 1.76 -4.22 2.22
C CYS A 169 0.45 -3.47 1.96
N GLY A 170 -0.70 -4.15 2.03
CA GLY A 170 -2.01 -3.50 2.03
C GLY A 170 -2.14 -2.42 3.12
N ARG A 171 -1.72 -2.71 4.36
CA ARG A 171 -1.68 -1.73 5.46
C ARG A 171 -0.68 -0.60 5.20
N TYR A 172 0.51 -0.93 4.71
CA TYR A 172 1.54 0.06 4.40
C TYR A 172 1.07 1.12 3.41
N PHE A 173 0.29 0.72 2.40
CA PHE A 173 -0.27 1.65 1.41
C PHE A 173 -1.58 2.30 1.84
N ASP A 174 -2.22 1.84 2.92
CA ASP A 174 -3.50 2.38 3.37
C ASP A 174 -3.32 3.71 4.14
N PRO A 175 -3.85 4.84 3.64
CA PRO A 175 -3.72 6.12 4.33
C PRO A 175 -4.29 6.09 5.75
N THR A 176 -5.32 5.28 6.01
CA THR A 176 -5.97 5.19 7.33
C THR A 176 -5.10 4.50 8.37
N THR A 177 -4.03 3.80 7.99
CA THR A 177 -3.10 3.14 8.93
C THR A 177 -2.38 4.15 9.83
N TYR A 178 -2.29 5.40 9.39
CA TYR A 178 -1.46 6.45 9.97
C TYR A 178 -2.27 7.54 10.67
N VAL A 179 -3.59 7.42 10.71
CA VAL A 179 -4.50 8.35 11.40
C VAL A 179 -4.86 7.70 12.74
N SER A 180 -4.24 8.17 13.82
CA SER A 180 -4.51 7.74 15.20
C SER A 180 -4.55 8.96 16.11
#